data_AF-A0A7I4F620-F1
#
_entry.id   AF-A0A7I4F620-F1
#
_cell.length_a   1.000
_cell.length_b   1.000
_cell.length_c   1.000
_cell.angle_alpha   90.00
_cell.angle_beta   90.00
_cell.angle_gamma   90.00
#
_symmetry.space_group_name_H-M   'P 1'
#
loop_
_entity.id
_entity.type
_entity.pdbx_description
1 polymer ?
#
loop_
_entity_poly.entity_id
_entity_poly.type
_entity_poly.pdbx_seq_one_letter_code
_entity_poly.pdbx_strand_id
1 'polypeptide(L)'
;MTRHNSMGKLQKGRVADLSRTLQKVTTSLNETFALLNEPAPAESVKGDWSEIQKSADLVFKHSTTIGLLWTQGPKVDEAAQAMKTFAESLQGLILLCHGHTVGAGPTLSLTIRNAVKVVLDAGLSLLTRAVSFSVKGSSREEREGAIPALVGCVWESCNALKRMPSTNRAAIGRSLAQVATSVKDVLREIGEMREGKPVDQADDCGCGHSHDELATTGNHSHSHNHTHDHGHGPCGHDHGHDHGHDHSGHLHTHDHSHGHGQCGHDHSHPHAGRNHAPAHVHSHGGYGHDHGPSGHAHPRNHAGHEDCGHDHEEASSSIESLEFNDDLSPEEMEVVDATKGVVTSVLDFVKQLLYVAADRQQGDDESATAYLENILSHCKSLGVEADEFGASLYPPQEINQLRDRITKSSALIESIKEEVKATKGTVPEGLELASVAVKDAQAQLTQCLGGLS
;
A
#
# COMPACT_ATOMS: atom_id res chain seq x y z
N MET A 1 -15.34 -33.67 42.59
CA MET A 1 -14.10 -33.38 41.81
C MET A 1 -13.98 -34.14 40.48
N THR A 2 -14.51 -35.36 40.34
CA THR A 2 -14.34 -36.20 39.13
C THR A 2 -15.08 -35.69 37.88
N ARG A 3 -16.27 -35.08 38.01
CA ARG A 3 -17.05 -34.53 36.88
C ARG A 3 -16.42 -33.29 36.23
N HIS A 4 -15.82 -32.40 37.01
CA HIS A 4 -15.18 -31.18 36.50
C HIS A 4 -13.90 -31.50 35.70
N ASN A 5 -13.13 -32.49 36.16
CA ASN A 5 -11.93 -32.97 35.46
C ASN A 5 -12.27 -33.75 34.16
N SER A 6 -13.42 -34.45 34.13
CA SER A 6 -13.94 -35.12 32.92
C SER A 6 -14.42 -34.11 31.87
N MET A 7 -15.18 -33.08 32.26
CA MET A 7 -15.62 -32.01 31.34
C MET A 7 -14.45 -31.21 30.75
N GLY A 8 -13.44 -30.85 31.56
CA GLY A 8 -12.25 -30.16 31.07
C GLY A 8 -11.42 -30.99 30.08
N LYS A 9 -11.34 -32.31 30.26
CA LYS A 9 -10.67 -33.22 29.30
C LYS A 9 -11.47 -33.37 28.00
N LEU A 10 -12.79 -33.48 28.08
CA LEU A 10 -13.69 -33.53 26.92
C LEU A 10 -13.61 -32.25 26.09
N GLN A 11 -13.59 -31.08 26.74
CA GLN A 11 -13.48 -29.78 26.06
C GLN A 11 -12.12 -29.61 25.37
N LYS A 12 -11.02 -30.00 26.02
CA LYS A 12 -9.68 -30.02 25.41
C LYS A 12 -9.58 -30.98 24.22
N GLY A 13 -10.20 -32.16 24.29
CA GLY A 13 -10.25 -33.12 23.19
C GLY A 13 -10.99 -32.56 21.97
N ARG A 14 -12.16 -31.96 22.19
CA ARG A 14 -12.96 -31.34 21.12
C ARG A 14 -12.25 -30.16 20.45
N VAL A 15 -11.54 -29.34 21.22
CA VAL A 15 -10.72 -28.24 20.68
C VAL A 15 -9.54 -28.77 19.85
N ALA A 16 -8.93 -29.90 20.24
CA ALA A 16 -7.92 -30.56 19.41
C ALA A 16 -8.49 -31.09 18.08
N ASP A 17 -9.75 -31.54 18.07
CA ASP A 17 -10.45 -31.94 16.84
C ASP A 17 -10.70 -30.76 15.89
N LEU A 18 -10.97 -29.56 16.44
CA LEU A 18 -11.10 -28.33 15.65
C LEU A 18 -9.76 -27.96 14.97
N SER A 19 -8.65 -28.02 15.70
CA SER A 19 -7.31 -27.80 15.13
C SER A 19 -6.95 -28.83 14.06
N ARG A 20 -7.31 -30.10 14.26
CA ARG A 20 -7.12 -31.15 13.24
C ARG A 20 -7.97 -30.91 12.00
N THR A 21 -9.20 -30.42 12.18
CA THR A 21 -10.09 -30.09 11.06
C THR A 21 -9.53 -28.90 10.27
N LEU A 22 -9.01 -27.87 10.95
CA LEU A 22 -8.32 -26.76 10.31
C LEU A 22 -7.15 -27.25 9.46
N GLN A 23 -6.28 -28.10 10.00
CA GLN A 23 -5.15 -28.67 9.24
C GLN A 23 -5.60 -29.38 7.96
N LYS A 24 -6.62 -30.23 8.04
CA LYS A 24 -7.18 -30.94 6.87
C LYS A 24 -7.74 -29.97 5.82
N VAL A 25 -8.51 -28.98 6.27
CA VAL A 25 -9.06 -27.93 5.40
C VAL A 25 -7.96 -27.15 4.70
N THR A 26 -6.93 -26.73 5.45
CA THR A 26 -5.78 -26.00 4.90
C THR A 26 -5.05 -26.82 3.84
N THR A 27 -4.78 -28.11 4.10
CA THR A 27 -4.16 -28.98 3.11
C THR A 27 -5.01 -29.10 1.84
N SER A 28 -6.29 -29.43 1.98
CA SER A 28 -7.20 -29.59 0.84
C SER A 28 -7.37 -28.32 0.00
N LEU A 29 -7.43 -27.15 0.65
CA LEU A 29 -7.51 -25.87 -0.05
C LEU A 29 -6.22 -25.56 -0.82
N ASN A 30 -5.05 -25.83 -0.25
CA ASN A 30 -3.77 -25.63 -0.93
C ASN A 30 -3.58 -26.60 -2.11
N GLU A 31 -4.02 -27.85 -1.97
CA GLU A 31 -4.05 -28.83 -3.06
C GLU A 31 -4.98 -28.37 -4.19
N THR A 32 -6.16 -27.85 -3.85
CA THR A 32 -7.08 -27.29 -4.86
C THR A 32 -6.49 -26.06 -5.53
N PHE A 33 -5.85 -25.17 -4.76
CA PHE A 33 -5.17 -23.99 -5.29
C PHE A 33 -4.06 -24.35 -6.27
N ALA A 34 -3.35 -25.46 -6.05
CA ALA A 34 -2.30 -25.92 -6.95
C ALA A 34 -2.79 -26.22 -8.37
N LEU A 35 -4.10 -26.43 -8.59
CA LEU A 35 -4.68 -26.55 -9.93
C LEU A 35 -4.44 -25.29 -10.77
N LEU A 36 -4.43 -24.10 -10.15
CA LEU A 36 -4.12 -22.83 -10.82
C LEU A 36 -2.63 -22.67 -11.19
N ASN A 37 -1.79 -23.71 -11.00
CA ASN A 37 -0.43 -23.71 -11.55
C ASN A 37 -0.47 -23.87 -13.08
N GLU A 38 -1.50 -24.54 -13.59
CA GLU A 38 -1.70 -24.81 -15.01
C GLU A 38 -3.07 -24.27 -15.46
N PRO A 39 -3.23 -23.91 -16.75
CA PRO A 39 -4.54 -23.53 -17.27
C PRO A 39 -5.49 -24.73 -17.31
N ALA A 40 -6.79 -24.44 -17.19
CA ALA A 40 -7.81 -25.46 -17.32
C ALA A 40 -7.82 -26.07 -18.74
N PRO A 41 -8.21 -27.36 -18.88
CA PRO A 41 -8.24 -28.03 -20.17
C PRO A 41 -9.08 -27.28 -21.20
N ALA A 42 -8.60 -27.21 -22.44
CA ALA A 42 -9.24 -26.47 -23.53
C ALA A 42 -10.65 -26.97 -23.87
N GLU A 43 -10.95 -28.23 -23.55
CA GLU A 43 -12.28 -28.84 -23.73
C GLU A 43 -13.31 -28.37 -22.68
N SER A 44 -12.86 -27.65 -21.65
CA SER A 44 -13.73 -27.11 -20.61
C SER A 44 -14.52 -25.90 -21.13
N VAL A 45 -15.73 -25.71 -20.64
CA VAL A 45 -16.53 -24.51 -20.98
C VAL A 45 -16.09 -23.37 -20.07
N LYS A 46 -15.60 -22.27 -20.67
CA LYS A 46 -15.36 -21.03 -19.93
C LYS A 46 -16.71 -20.50 -19.39
N GLY A 47 -16.80 -20.35 -18.08
CA GLY A 47 -17.99 -19.83 -17.40
C GLY A 47 -18.21 -18.33 -17.65
N ASP A 48 -19.34 -17.81 -17.13
CA ASP A 48 -19.58 -16.36 -17.06
C ASP A 48 -18.89 -15.77 -15.84
N TRP A 49 -18.20 -14.65 -16.00
CA TRP A 49 -17.49 -13.97 -14.91
C TRP A 49 -18.43 -13.62 -13.74
N SER A 50 -19.73 -13.46 -13.99
CA SER A 50 -20.72 -13.27 -12.93
C SER A 50 -20.77 -14.44 -11.92
N GLU A 51 -20.36 -15.64 -12.30
CA GLU A 51 -20.29 -16.81 -11.42
C GLU A 51 -19.14 -16.68 -10.41
N ILE A 52 -17.98 -16.16 -10.82
CA ILE A 52 -16.89 -15.79 -9.90
C ILE A 52 -17.39 -14.74 -8.91
N GLN A 53 -18.12 -13.73 -9.37
CA GLN A 53 -18.63 -12.67 -8.50
C GLN A 53 -19.58 -13.23 -7.44
N LYS A 54 -20.53 -14.08 -7.83
CA LYS A 54 -21.45 -14.77 -6.91
C LYS A 54 -20.70 -15.66 -5.92
N SER A 55 -19.69 -16.39 -6.38
CA SER A 55 -18.89 -17.25 -5.50
C SER A 55 -18.05 -16.43 -4.51
N ALA A 56 -17.52 -15.29 -4.92
CA ALA A 56 -16.82 -14.36 -4.03
C ALA A 56 -17.78 -13.78 -2.97
N ASP A 57 -19.04 -13.50 -3.31
CA ASP A 57 -20.06 -13.07 -2.35
C ASP A 57 -20.43 -14.17 -1.34
N LEU A 58 -20.37 -15.45 -1.73
CA LEU A 58 -20.52 -16.58 -0.78
C LEU A 58 -19.35 -16.63 0.21
N VAL A 59 -18.11 -16.47 -0.26
CA VAL A 59 -16.92 -16.40 0.59
C VAL A 59 -17.03 -15.21 1.56
N PHE A 60 -17.43 -14.04 1.05
CA PHE A 60 -17.69 -12.85 1.86
C PHE A 60 -18.72 -13.12 2.96
N LYS A 61 -19.88 -13.70 2.61
CA LYS A 61 -20.95 -13.99 3.56
C LYS A 61 -20.51 -15.00 4.62
N HIS A 62 -19.84 -16.07 4.21
CA HIS A 62 -19.37 -17.09 5.13
C HIS A 62 -18.25 -16.57 6.05
N SER A 63 -17.38 -15.66 5.59
CA SER A 63 -16.39 -15.02 6.47
C SER A 63 -17.06 -14.17 7.54
N THR A 64 -18.16 -13.47 7.22
CA THR A 64 -18.98 -12.76 8.22
C THR A 64 -19.57 -13.72 9.26
N THR A 65 -20.08 -14.88 8.83
CA THR A 65 -20.57 -15.91 9.75
C THR A 65 -19.48 -16.39 10.69
N ILE A 66 -18.27 -16.68 10.18
CA ILE A 66 -17.10 -17.01 11.00
C ILE A 66 -16.81 -15.89 12.00
N GLY A 67 -16.77 -14.64 11.53
CA GLY A 67 -16.49 -13.48 12.35
C GLY A 67 -17.44 -13.32 13.53
N LEU A 68 -18.74 -13.27 13.25
CA LEU A 68 -19.78 -13.14 14.27
C LEU A 68 -19.76 -14.29 15.27
N LEU A 69 -19.54 -15.51 14.78
CA LEU A 69 -19.54 -16.71 15.59
C LEU A 69 -18.34 -16.72 16.55
N TRP A 70 -17.13 -16.44 16.06
CA TRP A 70 -15.91 -16.46 16.88
C TRP A 70 -15.81 -15.29 17.86
N THR A 71 -16.34 -14.13 17.50
CA THR A 71 -16.48 -13.00 18.44
C THR A 71 -17.33 -13.40 19.66
N GLN A 72 -18.40 -14.17 19.46
CA GLN A 72 -19.29 -14.62 20.56
C GLN A 72 -18.71 -15.79 21.36
N GLY A 73 -17.96 -16.69 20.72
CA GLY A 73 -17.32 -17.82 21.40
C GLY A 73 -18.10 -19.11 21.17
N PRO A 74 -17.86 -19.77 20.02
CA PRO A 74 -18.73 -20.83 19.57
C PRO A 74 -18.56 -22.10 20.38
N LYS A 75 -19.62 -22.91 20.37
CA LYS A 75 -19.49 -24.33 20.66
C LYS A 75 -18.68 -25.00 19.56
N VAL A 76 -17.92 -26.02 19.92
CA VAL A 76 -16.98 -26.68 19.00
C VAL A 76 -17.69 -27.25 17.75
N ASP A 77 -18.89 -27.81 17.88
CA ASP A 77 -19.59 -28.40 16.72
C ASP A 77 -20.08 -27.32 15.74
N GLU A 78 -20.57 -26.19 16.27
CA GLU A 78 -20.98 -25.03 15.47
C GLU A 78 -19.76 -24.42 14.75
N ALA A 79 -18.62 -24.32 15.44
CA ALA A 79 -17.36 -23.88 14.87
C ALA A 79 -16.88 -24.81 13.74
N ALA A 80 -16.90 -26.13 13.96
CA ALA A 80 -16.46 -27.11 12.97
C ALA A 80 -17.33 -27.06 11.71
N GLN A 81 -18.65 -26.95 11.86
CA GLN A 81 -19.57 -26.85 10.74
C GLN A 81 -19.38 -25.54 9.95
N ALA A 82 -19.28 -24.41 10.65
CA ALA A 82 -19.07 -23.11 10.00
C ALA A 82 -17.73 -23.06 9.23
N MET A 83 -16.66 -23.61 9.82
CA MET A 83 -15.36 -23.70 9.17
C MET A 83 -15.42 -24.57 7.91
N LYS A 84 -16.13 -25.70 7.95
CA LYS A 84 -16.31 -26.57 6.78
C LYS A 84 -17.06 -25.83 5.66
N THR A 85 -18.16 -25.16 5.98
CA THR A 85 -18.94 -24.39 4.99
C THR A 85 -18.14 -23.23 4.38
N PHE A 86 -17.33 -22.54 5.20
CA PHE A 86 -16.44 -21.49 4.68
C PHE A 86 -15.35 -22.06 3.77
N ALA A 87 -14.74 -23.18 4.16
CA ALA A 87 -13.76 -23.89 3.33
C ALA A 87 -14.35 -24.35 2.00
N GLU A 88 -15.56 -24.91 2.00
CA GLU A 88 -16.25 -25.33 0.77
C GLU A 88 -16.51 -24.15 -0.16
N SER A 89 -16.84 -22.96 0.37
CA SER A 89 -16.97 -21.75 -0.47
C SER A 89 -15.64 -21.26 -1.05
N LEU A 90 -14.53 -21.34 -0.29
CA LEU A 90 -13.19 -21.03 -0.81
C LEU A 90 -12.80 -22.01 -1.92
N GLN A 91 -13.04 -23.31 -1.70
CA GLN A 91 -12.76 -24.35 -2.69
C GLN A 91 -13.59 -24.14 -3.97
N GLY A 92 -14.88 -23.85 -3.84
CA GLY A 92 -15.77 -23.54 -4.96
C GLY A 92 -15.27 -22.34 -5.77
N LEU A 93 -14.83 -21.27 -5.08
CA LEU A 93 -14.25 -20.10 -5.72
C LEU A 93 -12.98 -20.45 -6.50
N ILE A 94 -12.05 -21.21 -5.91
CA ILE A 94 -10.81 -21.64 -6.56
C ILE A 94 -11.12 -22.42 -7.85
N LEU A 95 -12.05 -23.37 -7.78
CA LEU A 95 -12.44 -24.21 -8.93
C LEU A 95 -13.09 -23.39 -10.05
N LEU A 96 -13.96 -22.43 -9.70
CA LEU A 96 -14.56 -21.51 -10.69
C LEU A 96 -13.49 -20.64 -11.35
N CYS A 97 -12.58 -20.06 -10.56
CA CYS A 97 -11.46 -19.29 -11.10
C CYS A 97 -10.56 -20.11 -12.02
N HIS A 98 -10.30 -21.37 -11.69
CA HIS A 98 -9.59 -22.29 -12.59
C HIS A 98 -10.36 -22.51 -13.89
N GLY A 99 -11.68 -22.71 -13.87
CA GLY A 99 -12.48 -22.79 -15.10
C GLY A 99 -12.42 -21.53 -15.98
N HIS A 100 -12.04 -20.37 -15.43
CA HIS A 100 -11.86 -19.14 -16.20
C HIS A 100 -10.47 -18.98 -16.83
N THR A 101 -9.54 -19.91 -16.58
CA THR A 101 -8.23 -19.93 -17.25
C THR A 101 -8.28 -20.68 -18.60
N VAL A 102 -9.44 -21.23 -18.99
CA VAL A 102 -9.64 -21.85 -20.32
C VAL A 102 -9.40 -20.82 -21.42
N GLY A 103 -8.40 -21.07 -22.26
CA GLY A 103 -7.99 -20.17 -23.35
C GLY A 103 -7.60 -18.77 -22.85
N ALA A 104 -7.30 -18.62 -21.57
CA ALA A 104 -6.77 -17.38 -21.02
C ALA A 104 -5.27 -17.33 -21.31
N GLY A 105 -4.82 -16.23 -21.92
CA GLY A 105 -3.38 -16.00 -22.07
C GLY A 105 -2.67 -15.86 -20.72
N PRO A 106 -1.33 -15.90 -20.73
CA PRO A 106 -0.53 -16.09 -19.53
C PRO A 106 -0.69 -14.97 -18.51
N THR A 107 -0.87 -13.71 -18.95
CA THR A 107 -1.06 -12.59 -18.02
C THR A 107 -2.38 -12.68 -17.25
N LEU A 108 -3.50 -13.03 -17.90
CA LEU A 108 -4.78 -13.22 -17.22
C LEU A 108 -4.73 -14.41 -16.25
N SER A 109 -4.16 -15.55 -16.68
CA SER A 109 -4.04 -16.74 -15.86
C SER A 109 -3.24 -16.47 -14.57
N LEU A 110 -2.10 -15.77 -14.70
CA LEU A 110 -1.31 -15.35 -13.55
C LEU A 110 -2.07 -14.37 -12.65
N THR A 111 -2.80 -13.41 -13.24
CA THR A 111 -3.59 -12.45 -12.47
C THR A 111 -4.68 -13.16 -11.65
N ILE A 112 -5.39 -14.13 -12.24
CA ILE A 112 -6.43 -14.93 -11.56
C ILE A 112 -5.82 -15.70 -10.40
N ARG A 113 -4.72 -16.42 -10.66
CA ARG A 113 -4.00 -17.17 -9.64
C ARG A 113 -3.60 -16.30 -8.45
N ASN A 114 -3.00 -15.14 -8.71
CA ASN A 114 -2.52 -14.24 -7.65
C ASN A 114 -3.69 -13.71 -6.80
N ALA A 115 -4.79 -13.29 -7.43
CA ALA A 115 -5.94 -12.80 -6.68
C ALA A 115 -6.62 -13.89 -5.84
N VAL A 116 -6.73 -15.11 -6.37
CA VAL A 116 -7.24 -16.27 -5.61
C VAL A 116 -6.32 -16.58 -4.43
N LYS A 117 -5.00 -16.48 -4.59
CA LYS A 117 -4.04 -16.67 -3.49
C LYS A 117 -4.27 -15.69 -2.35
N VAL A 118 -4.49 -14.41 -2.68
CA VAL A 118 -4.79 -13.37 -1.68
C VAL A 118 -6.08 -13.68 -0.92
N VAL A 119 -7.16 -14.07 -1.61
CA VAL A 119 -8.43 -14.48 -0.96
C VAL A 119 -8.24 -15.71 -0.08
N LEU A 120 -7.51 -16.71 -0.56
CA LEU A 120 -7.22 -17.94 0.19
C LEU A 120 -6.42 -17.64 1.45
N ASP A 121 -5.36 -16.83 1.35
CA ASP A 121 -4.52 -16.46 2.49
C ASP A 121 -5.32 -15.70 3.54
N ALA A 122 -6.11 -14.70 3.14
CA ALA A 122 -6.99 -13.97 4.04
C ALA A 122 -7.98 -14.91 4.76
N GLY A 123 -8.59 -15.85 4.01
CA GLY A 123 -9.51 -16.85 4.57
C GLY A 123 -8.84 -17.81 5.57
N LEU A 124 -7.64 -18.30 5.24
CA LEU A 124 -6.85 -19.16 6.12
C LEU A 124 -6.33 -18.41 7.35
N SER A 125 -5.95 -17.14 7.23
CA SER A 125 -5.56 -16.29 8.36
C SER A 125 -6.72 -16.09 9.33
N LEU A 126 -7.93 -15.83 8.81
CA LEU A 126 -9.15 -15.75 9.62
C LEU A 126 -9.40 -17.06 10.38
N LEU A 127 -9.41 -18.20 9.69
CA LEU A 127 -9.63 -19.50 10.31
C LEU A 127 -8.55 -19.86 11.34
N THR A 128 -7.29 -19.61 11.02
CA THR A 128 -6.15 -19.89 11.90
C THR A 128 -6.24 -19.08 13.19
N ARG A 129 -6.54 -17.78 13.08
CA ARG A 129 -6.68 -16.93 14.27
C ARG A 129 -7.90 -17.33 15.09
N ALA A 130 -9.03 -17.57 14.44
CA ALA A 130 -10.27 -18.00 15.07
C ALA A 130 -10.07 -19.28 15.91
N VAL A 131 -9.49 -20.33 15.31
CA VAL A 131 -9.20 -21.58 16.02
C VAL A 131 -8.16 -21.37 17.13
N SER A 132 -7.15 -20.52 16.94
CA SER A 132 -6.17 -20.19 17.98
C SER A 132 -6.82 -19.61 19.24
N PHE A 133 -7.81 -18.72 19.08
CA PHE A 133 -8.57 -18.17 20.21
C PHE A 133 -9.40 -19.23 20.93
N SER A 134 -9.99 -20.19 20.20
CA SER A 134 -10.68 -21.34 20.81
C SER A 134 -9.73 -22.24 21.61
N VAL A 135 -8.48 -22.39 21.16
CA VAL A 135 -7.44 -23.17 21.85
C VAL A 135 -6.95 -22.48 23.12
N LYS A 136 -6.69 -21.18 23.04
CA LYS A 136 -6.18 -20.38 24.16
C LYS A 136 -7.26 -20.04 25.21
N GLY A 137 -8.54 -20.12 24.82
CA GLY A 137 -9.65 -19.67 25.68
C GLY A 137 -9.67 -18.15 25.84
N SER A 138 -9.41 -17.42 24.76
CA SER A 138 -9.27 -15.96 24.77
C SER A 138 -10.54 -15.23 25.19
N SER A 139 -10.36 -14.03 25.75
CA SER A 139 -11.45 -13.16 26.20
C SER A 139 -12.28 -12.66 25.02
N ARG A 140 -13.44 -12.07 25.30
CA ARG A 140 -14.28 -11.50 24.23
C ARG A 140 -13.62 -10.27 23.61
N GLU A 141 -12.99 -9.43 24.42
CA GLU A 141 -12.29 -8.20 24.02
C GLU A 141 -11.12 -8.53 23.08
N GLU A 142 -10.33 -9.56 23.39
CA GLU A 142 -9.24 -10.04 22.51
C GLU A 142 -9.76 -10.50 21.14
N ARG A 143 -10.95 -11.10 21.11
CA ARG A 143 -11.57 -11.59 19.87
C ARG A 143 -12.16 -10.44 19.06
N GLU A 144 -12.85 -9.51 19.73
CA GLU A 144 -13.40 -8.28 19.12
C GLU A 144 -12.30 -7.38 18.54
N GLY A 145 -11.12 -7.34 19.14
CA GLY A 145 -9.98 -6.55 18.63
C GLY A 145 -9.30 -7.12 17.38
N ALA A 146 -9.50 -8.40 17.02
CA ALA A 146 -8.75 -9.06 15.94
C ALA A 146 -9.62 -9.68 14.84
N ILE A 147 -10.74 -10.30 15.20
CA ILE A 147 -11.58 -11.03 14.25
C ILE A 147 -12.21 -10.11 13.19
N PRO A 148 -12.77 -8.93 13.53
CA PRO A 148 -13.36 -8.02 12.54
C PRO A 148 -12.35 -7.56 11.48
N ALA A 149 -11.11 -7.25 11.87
CA ALA A 149 -10.06 -6.85 10.93
C ALA A 149 -9.75 -7.96 9.92
N LEU A 150 -9.66 -9.22 10.37
CA LEU A 150 -9.42 -10.36 9.50
C LEU A 150 -10.59 -10.63 8.53
N VAL A 151 -11.83 -10.41 8.99
CA VAL A 151 -13.01 -10.45 8.11
C VAL A 151 -12.91 -9.35 7.05
N GLY A 152 -12.49 -8.14 7.44
CA GLY A 152 -12.20 -7.02 6.54
C GLY A 152 -11.20 -7.38 5.45
N CYS A 153 -10.08 -8.03 5.80
CA CYS A 153 -9.11 -8.50 4.81
C CYS A 153 -9.72 -9.48 3.79
N VAL A 154 -10.61 -10.39 4.22
CA VAL A 154 -11.32 -11.30 3.29
C VAL A 154 -12.26 -10.52 2.37
N TRP A 155 -12.96 -9.51 2.90
CA TRP A 155 -13.87 -8.66 2.13
C TRP A 155 -13.14 -7.86 1.06
N GLU A 156 -12.05 -7.21 1.42
CA GLU A 156 -11.20 -6.45 0.50
C GLU A 156 -10.68 -7.35 -0.62
N SER A 157 -10.17 -8.52 -0.26
CA SER A 157 -9.67 -9.52 -1.22
C SER A 157 -10.77 -9.99 -2.18
N CYS A 158 -11.98 -10.28 -1.67
CA CYS A 158 -13.12 -10.66 -2.52
C CYS A 158 -13.56 -9.51 -3.44
N ASN A 159 -13.56 -8.28 -2.94
CA ASN A 159 -13.89 -7.09 -3.74
C ASN A 159 -12.86 -6.82 -4.83
N ALA A 160 -11.57 -7.03 -4.55
CA ALA A 160 -10.50 -6.94 -5.54
C ALA A 160 -10.66 -8.00 -6.63
N LEU A 161 -10.89 -9.27 -6.25
CA LEU A 161 -11.15 -10.37 -7.20
C LEU A 161 -12.31 -10.04 -8.14
N LYS A 162 -13.42 -9.50 -7.60
CA LYS A 162 -14.61 -9.13 -8.40
C LYS A 162 -14.35 -8.08 -9.48
N ARG A 163 -13.33 -7.23 -9.31
CA ARG A 163 -12.97 -6.10 -10.20
C ARG A 163 -11.87 -6.43 -11.20
N MET A 164 -11.45 -7.69 -11.27
CA MET A 164 -10.39 -8.12 -12.16
C MET A 164 -10.78 -8.03 -13.65
N PRO A 165 -9.77 -7.94 -14.54
CA PRO A 165 -10.01 -8.09 -15.97
C PRO A 165 -10.54 -9.50 -16.29
N SER A 166 -11.48 -9.58 -17.24
CA SER A 166 -12.06 -10.85 -17.72
C SER A 166 -11.43 -11.35 -19.03
N THR A 167 -10.56 -10.55 -19.66
CA THR A 167 -9.85 -10.87 -20.90
C THR A 167 -8.35 -10.64 -20.73
N ASN A 168 -7.55 -11.36 -21.54
CA ASN A 168 -6.10 -11.26 -21.47
C ASN A 168 -5.58 -9.89 -21.89
N ARG A 169 -6.15 -9.31 -22.95
CA ARG A 169 -5.88 -7.93 -23.37
C ARG A 169 -6.09 -6.91 -22.24
N ALA A 170 -7.18 -7.01 -21.49
CA ALA A 170 -7.44 -6.11 -20.36
C ALA A 170 -6.45 -6.33 -19.21
N ALA A 171 -6.02 -7.57 -18.97
CA ALA A 171 -4.98 -7.88 -17.98
C ALA A 171 -3.61 -7.31 -18.39
N ILE A 172 -3.23 -7.45 -19.67
CA ILE A 172 -2.02 -6.84 -20.22
C ILE A 172 -2.06 -5.33 -20.11
N GLY A 173 -3.18 -4.69 -20.50
CA GLY A 173 -3.35 -3.24 -20.37
C GLY A 173 -3.16 -2.74 -18.93
N ARG A 174 -3.68 -3.47 -17.93
CA ARG A 174 -3.42 -3.17 -16.52
C ARG A 174 -1.96 -3.34 -16.13
N SER A 175 -1.30 -4.39 -16.65
CA SER A 175 0.12 -4.61 -16.37
C SER A 175 1.01 -3.53 -17.01
N LEU A 176 0.69 -3.04 -18.21
CA LEU A 176 1.39 -1.90 -18.84
C LEU A 176 1.19 -0.61 -18.02
N ALA A 177 -0.02 -0.38 -17.51
CA ALA A 177 -0.29 0.77 -16.64
C ALA A 177 0.50 0.71 -15.32
N GLN A 178 0.73 -0.50 -14.78
CA GLN A 178 1.58 -0.68 -13.61
C GLN A 178 3.05 -0.33 -13.91
N VAL A 179 3.57 -0.72 -15.08
CA VAL A 179 4.92 -0.30 -15.52
C VAL A 179 5.00 1.22 -15.61
N ALA A 180 4.02 1.87 -16.24
CA ALA A 180 3.98 3.34 -16.32
C ALA A 180 3.96 4.01 -14.93
N THR A 181 3.23 3.41 -13.97
CA THR A 181 3.20 3.90 -12.58
C THR A 181 4.58 3.78 -11.93
N SER A 182 5.24 2.63 -12.08
CA SER A 182 6.61 2.41 -11.57
C SER A 182 7.60 3.43 -12.15
N VAL A 183 7.58 3.67 -13.46
CA VAL A 183 8.47 4.65 -14.11
C VAL A 183 8.17 6.08 -13.61
N LYS A 184 6.89 6.39 -13.35
CA LYS A 184 6.49 7.69 -12.77
C LYS A 184 7.03 7.86 -11.34
N ASP A 185 7.05 6.80 -10.56
CA ASP A 185 7.60 6.84 -9.19
C ASP A 185 9.12 7.08 -9.23
N VAL A 186 9.85 6.45 -10.17
CA VAL A 186 11.27 6.74 -10.41
C VAL A 186 11.48 8.21 -10.78
N LEU A 187 10.64 8.78 -11.66
CA LEU A 187 10.73 10.21 -12.02
C LEU A 187 10.51 11.14 -10.84
N ARG A 188 9.60 10.78 -9.92
CA ARG A 188 9.41 11.50 -8.68
C ARG A 188 10.70 11.47 -7.84
N GLU A 189 11.31 10.30 -7.69
CA GLU A 189 12.55 10.11 -6.92
C GLU A 189 13.73 10.88 -7.51
N ILE A 190 13.91 10.85 -8.83
CA ILE A 190 14.92 11.67 -9.53
C ILE A 190 14.66 13.17 -9.30
N GLY A 191 13.38 13.58 -9.24
CA GLY A 191 12.98 14.95 -8.94
C GLY A 191 13.39 15.39 -7.52
N GLU A 192 13.29 14.51 -6.54
CA GLU A 192 13.64 14.78 -5.13
C GLU A 192 15.16 14.98 -4.94
N MET A 193 16.01 14.43 -5.82
CA MET A 193 17.47 14.66 -5.80
C MET A 193 17.83 16.14 -6.01
N ARG A 194 16.95 16.92 -6.64
CA ARG A 194 17.15 18.36 -6.88
C ARG A 194 16.87 19.22 -5.66
N GLU A 195 16.07 18.72 -4.72
CA GLU A 195 15.55 19.53 -3.62
C GLU A 195 16.42 19.47 -2.36
N GLY A 196 17.40 18.54 -2.28
CA GLY A 196 18.21 18.34 -1.08
C GLY A 196 17.36 17.97 0.16
N LYS A 197 17.99 17.55 1.26
CA LYS A 197 17.29 17.46 2.58
C LYS A 197 17.99 18.36 3.60
N PRO A 198 17.29 18.89 4.64
CA PRO A 198 15.93 18.55 5.08
C PRO A 198 14.97 19.76 5.20
N VAL A 199 13.67 19.50 5.10
CA VAL A 199 12.68 20.26 5.88
C VAL A 199 12.17 19.32 6.96
N ASP A 200 12.52 19.64 8.20
CA ASP A 200 11.78 19.18 9.37
C ASP A 200 10.28 19.35 9.12
N GLN A 201 9.49 18.38 9.55
CA GLN A 201 8.03 18.43 9.56
C GLN A 201 7.51 19.83 9.89
N ALA A 202 7.03 20.52 8.87
CA ALA A 202 5.85 21.34 8.98
C ALA A 202 4.86 20.70 8.01
N ASP A 203 3.73 20.28 8.56
CA ASP A 203 2.63 19.65 7.86
C ASP A 203 2.25 20.46 6.60
N ASP A 204 2.77 20.07 5.44
CA ASP A 204 2.25 20.52 4.15
C ASP A 204 1.36 19.39 3.60
N CYS A 205 0.08 19.61 3.79
CA CYS A 205 -1.02 18.82 3.30
C CYS A 205 -0.87 18.64 1.78
N GLY A 206 -0.36 17.47 1.37
CA GLY A 206 -0.34 17.01 0.00
C GLY A 206 -1.75 16.84 -0.57
N CYS A 207 -2.37 17.93 -1.00
CA CYS A 207 -3.55 17.93 -1.86
C CYS A 207 -3.23 18.69 -3.15
N GLY A 208 -2.47 18.03 -4.02
CA GLY A 208 -2.33 18.43 -5.41
C GLY A 208 -3.67 18.27 -6.15
N HIS A 209 -4.49 19.31 -6.13
CA HIS A 209 -5.58 19.47 -7.09
C HIS A 209 -5.14 20.45 -8.18
N SER A 210 -4.90 19.88 -9.37
CA SER A 210 -4.63 20.61 -10.60
C SER A 210 -5.86 21.47 -10.95
N HIS A 211 -5.69 22.79 -10.98
CA HIS A 211 -6.64 23.69 -11.64
C HIS A 211 -6.13 24.00 -13.05
N ASP A 212 -6.85 23.48 -14.04
CA ASP A 212 -6.78 23.96 -15.42
C ASP A 212 -7.42 25.34 -15.48
N GLU A 213 -6.69 26.34 -15.99
CA GLU A 213 -7.22 27.66 -16.30
C GLU A 213 -8.09 27.59 -17.56
N LEU A 214 -9.41 27.69 -17.40
CA LEU A 214 -10.28 28.25 -18.43
C LEU A 214 -11.28 29.22 -17.81
N ALA A 215 -11.16 30.48 -18.19
CA ALA A 215 -11.99 31.58 -17.74
C ALA A 215 -13.48 31.34 -18.04
N THR A 216 -14.33 31.29 -17.00
CA THR A 216 -15.69 31.85 -17.06
C THR A 216 -16.09 32.40 -15.68
N THR A 217 -16.66 33.60 -15.68
CA THR A 217 -17.20 34.27 -14.50
C THR A 217 -18.51 33.62 -14.06
N GLY A 218 -18.58 33.09 -12.84
CA GLY A 218 -19.81 32.57 -12.25
C GLY A 218 -19.65 32.35 -10.74
N ASN A 219 -20.46 33.04 -9.94
CA ASN A 219 -20.50 32.91 -8.49
C ASN A 219 -21.06 31.53 -8.12
N HIS A 220 -20.29 30.68 -7.44
CA HIS A 220 -20.74 29.36 -6.99
C HIS A 220 -20.41 29.15 -5.52
N SER A 221 -21.42 28.77 -4.74
CA SER A 221 -21.32 28.43 -3.32
C SER A 221 -20.90 26.97 -3.20
N HIS A 222 -19.83 26.70 -2.46
CA HIS A 222 -19.40 25.34 -2.12
C HIS A 222 -19.62 25.07 -0.63
N SER A 223 -20.28 23.96 -0.32
CA SER A 223 -20.44 23.41 1.03
C SER A 223 -19.53 22.19 1.14
N HIS A 224 -18.59 22.21 2.08
CA HIS A 224 -17.76 21.04 2.40
C HIS A 224 -17.96 20.69 3.86
N ASN A 225 -18.20 19.40 4.11
CA ASN A 225 -18.23 18.82 5.45
C ASN A 225 -16.90 18.11 5.67
N HIS A 226 -16.25 18.37 6.80
CA HIS A 226 -15.01 17.72 7.16
C HIS A 226 -15.18 17.02 8.51
N THR A 227 -14.92 15.72 8.51
CA THR A 227 -14.74 14.92 9.73
C THR A 227 -13.25 14.75 9.96
N HIS A 228 -12.75 15.19 11.11
CA HIS A 228 -11.38 14.87 11.53
C HIS A 228 -11.42 13.73 12.54
N ASP A 229 -10.61 12.71 12.30
CA ASP A 229 -10.34 11.62 13.23
C ASP A 229 -9.04 11.92 13.97
N HIS A 230 -9.09 11.96 15.30
CA HIS A 230 -7.89 12.07 16.13
C HIS A 230 -7.72 10.77 16.91
N GLY A 231 -6.65 10.04 16.58
CA GLY A 231 -6.26 8.84 17.30
C GLY A 231 -5.89 9.18 18.75
N HIS A 232 -6.77 8.85 19.68
CA HIS A 232 -6.46 8.80 21.11
C HIS A 232 -6.72 7.40 21.67
N GLY A 233 -5.87 7.04 22.64
CA GLY A 233 -5.94 5.77 23.38
C GLY A 233 -7.24 5.57 24.17
N PRO A 234 -7.30 4.53 25.03
CA PRO A 234 -8.37 3.52 25.05
C PRO A 234 -9.70 3.91 25.74
N CYS A 235 -10.08 5.18 25.79
CA CYS A 235 -11.36 5.62 26.33
C CYS A 235 -12.05 6.61 25.37
N GLY A 236 -12.71 6.07 24.34
CA GLY A 236 -13.44 6.85 23.34
C GLY A 236 -14.82 7.31 23.82
N HIS A 237 -15.05 8.62 23.78
CA HIS A 237 -16.38 9.21 23.61
C HIS A 237 -16.28 10.26 22.50
N ASP A 238 -17.08 10.11 21.44
CA ASP A 238 -17.11 11.02 20.28
C ASP A 238 -18.04 12.21 20.54
N HIS A 239 -17.59 13.41 20.16
CA HIS A 239 -18.43 14.60 20.10
C HIS A 239 -18.28 15.27 18.72
N GLY A 240 -19.39 15.39 17.99
CA GLY A 240 -19.47 16.13 16.73
C GLY A 240 -20.12 17.49 16.94
N HIS A 241 -19.54 18.53 16.34
CA HIS A 241 -20.16 19.85 16.23
C HIS A 241 -20.03 20.37 14.81
N ASP A 242 -21.06 21.09 14.37
CA ASP A 242 -21.24 21.59 13.00
C ASP A 242 -21.09 23.12 13.02
N HIS A 243 -20.30 23.68 12.10
CA HIS A 243 -20.12 25.12 11.97
C HIS A 243 -20.31 25.57 10.52
N GLY A 244 -21.28 26.47 10.31
CA GLY A 244 -21.47 27.18 9.06
C GLY A 244 -21.10 28.65 9.23
N HIS A 245 -20.35 29.20 8.27
CA HIS A 245 -20.10 30.64 8.18
C HIS A 245 -20.50 31.16 6.80
N ASP A 246 -21.30 32.23 6.78
CA ASP A 246 -21.54 33.05 5.60
C ASP A 246 -20.64 34.30 5.68
N HIS A 247 -19.98 34.62 4.59
CA HIS A 247 -19.18 35.84 4.47
C HIS A 247 -20.04 36.96 3.86
N SER A 248 -20.96 37.47 4.68
CA SER A 248 -21.54 38.79 4.50
C SER A 248 -21.42 39.56 5.82
N GLY A 249 -20.91 40.79 5.72
CA GLY A 249 -20.25 41.49 6.82
C GLY A 249 -21.08 41.73 8.10
N HIS A 250 -20.32 41.82 9.19
CA HIS A 250 -20.61 42.32 10.54
C HIS A 250 -20.87 41.32 11.68
N LEU A 251 -20.29 41.72 12.82
CA LEU A 251 -20.23 41.16 14.17
C LEU A 251 -21.40 40.28 14.59
N HIS A 252 -21.14 39.08 15.12
CA HIS A 252 -22.10 38.38 15.98
C HIS A 252 -21.44 37.64 17.15
N THR A 253 -22.13 37.73 18.29
CA THR A 253 -21.90 37.06 19.56
C THR A 253 -22.28 35.58 19.48
N HIS A 254 -21.51 34.71 20.13
CA HIS A 254 -21.85 33.29 20.27
C HIS A 254 -22.58 33.03 21.60
N ASP A 255 -23.69 32.31 21.55
CA ASP A 255 -24.32 31.66 22.70
C ASP A 255 -24.09 30.15 22.56
N HIS A 256 -23.74 29.50 23.67
CA HIS A 256 -23.48 28.07 23.72
C HIS A 256 -24.54 27.39 24.57
N SER A 257 -25.33 26.52 23.94
CA SER A 257 -26.22 25.61 24.66
C SER A 257 -25.61 24.21 24.65
N HIS A 258 -25.38 23.63 25.83
CA HIS A 258 -25.00 22.22 25.98
C HIS A 258 -26.20 21.40 26.45
N GLY A 259 -26.59 20.39 25.68
CA GLY A 259 -27.55 19.39 26.09
C GLY A 259 -26.83 18.17 26.67
N HIS A 260 -26.89 17.98 27.99
CA HIS A 260 -26.47 16.73 28.61
C HIS A 260 -27.64 15.76 28.68
N GLY A 261 -27.49 14.62 28.02
CA GLY A 261 -28.32 13.45 28.29
C GLY A 261 -28.11 12.98 29.73
N GLN A 262 -29.10 13.27 30.57
CA GLN A 262 -29.32 12.74 31.93
C GLN A 262 -28.46 13.28 33.09
N CYS A 263 -28.59 14.58 33.37
CA CYS A 263 -28.80 15.08 34.74
C CYS A 263 -29.40 16.49 34.65
N GLY A 264 -30.68 16.63 34.99
CA GLY A 264 -31.40 17.88 34.81
C GLY A 264 -30.99 18.93 35.83
N HIS A 265 -30.50 20.07 35.36
CA HIS A 265 -30.67 21.41 35.97
C HIS A 265 -30.30 22.47 34.91
N ASP A 266 -31.29 23.19 34.41
CA ASP A 266 -31.12 24.32 33.49
C ASP A 266 -30.85 25.62 34.27
N HIS A 267 -29.80 26.35 33.90
CA HIS A 267 -29.64 27.76 34.29
C HIS A 267 -29.25 28.61 33.08
N SER A 268 -30.10 29.58 32.76
CA SER A 268 -29.87 30.62 31.75
C SER A 268 -29.41 31.90 32.45
N HIS A 269 -28.36 32.55 31.96
CA HIS A 269 -28.03 33.92 32.36
C HIS A 269 -27.70 34.78 31.12
N PRO A 270 -28.32 35.97 30.96
CA PRO A 270 -28.06 36.82 29.82
C PRO A 270 -26.92 37.79 30.14
N HIS A 271 -26.01 38.02 29.18
CA HIS A 271 -25.11 39.17 29.27
C HIS A 271 -25.08 39.97 27.97
N ALA A 272 -25.59 41.19 28.09
CA ALA A 272 -25.39 42.30 27.17
C ALA A 272 -23.91 42.75 27.25
N GLY A 273 -23.32 43.03 26.09
CA GLY A 273 -21.92 43.43 25.98
C GLY A 273 -21.61 44.81 26.57
N ARG A 274 -20.33 45.03 26.91
CA ARG A 274 -19.55 46.25 26.64
C ARG A 274 -18.10 46.13 27.14
N ASN A 275 -17.27 46.92 26.47
CA ASN A 275 -15.81 47.05 26.49
C ASN A 275 -15.11 47.31 27.83
N HIS A 276 -13.79 47.10 27.78
CA HIS A 276 -12.67 47.70 28.55
C HIS A 276 -11.99 46.85 29.64
N ALA A 277 -10.69 46.61 29.44
CA ALA A 277 -9.69 46.43 30.50
C ALA A 277 -9.55 47.76 31.30
N PRO A 278 -9.12 47.79 32.60
CA PRO A 278 -7.87 47.18 33.08
C PRO A 278 -7.86 46.59 34.52
N ALA A 279 -6.77 45.86 34.80
CA ALA A 279 -6.12 45.53 36.08
C ALA A 279 -6.85 45.72 37.44
N HIS A 280 -6.88 44.67 38.28
CA HIS A 280 -6.28 44.65 39.65
C HIS A 280 -6.51 43.29 40.39
N VAL A 281 -5.41 42.62 40.74
CA VAL A 281 -4.95 42.01 42.03
C VAL A 281 -5.92 41.32 43.04
N HIS A 282 -5.39 40.22 43.64
CA HIS A 282 -5.71 39.52 44.93
C HIS A 282 -6.88 38.49 44.91
N SER A 283 -6.88 37.33 45.60
CA SER A 283 -5.96 36.66 46.53
C SER A 283 -6.55 35.29 47.01
N HIS A 284 -5.64 34.32 47.24
CA HIS A 284 -5.62 33.13 48.15
C HIS A 284 -6.70 32.03 48.23
N GLY A 285 -6.16 30.79 48.22
CA GLY A 285 -6.61 29.57 48.92
C GLY A 285 -6.33 28.35 48.03
N GLY A 286 -5.45 27.38 48.30
CA GLY A 286 -4.89 26.83 49.54
C GLY A 286 -4.95 25.29 49.40
N TYR A 287 -3.95 24.56 49.95
CA TYR A 287 -3.70 23.09 49.88
C TYR A 287 -2.93 22.63 48.63
N GLY A 288 -1.67 22.16 48.64
CA GLY A 288 -0.75 21.77 49.72
C GLY A 288 -0.56 20.24 49.75
N HIS A 289 0.49 19.72 49.12
CA HIS A 289 1.24 18.55 49.60
C HIS A 289 2.62 18.47 48.92
N ASP A 290 3.64 18.40 49.77
CA ASP A 290 5.08 18.49 49.50
C ASP A 290 5.72 17.19 50.01
N HIS A 291 6.72 16.64 49.32
CA HIS A 291 7.80 15.85 49.93
C HIS A 291 9.04 15.88 49.03
N GLY A 292 10.08 16.54 49.54
CA GLY A 292 11.35 16.83 48.86
C GLY A 292 12.43 15.72 48.93
N PRO A 293 13.65 16.03 48.43
CA PRO A 293 14.72 15.07 48.18
C PRO A 293 15.83 15.08 49.25
N SER A 294 16.61 14.00 49.33
CA SER A 294 17.88 13.87 50.07
C SER A 294 18.91 13.29 49.09
N GLY A 295 20.18 13.70 48.96
CA GLY A 295 21.05 14.50 49.83
C GLY A 295 22.22 13.63 50.33
N HIS A 296 23.47 14.10 50.10
CA HIS A 296 24.78 13.67 50.65
C HIS A 296 25.62 12.67 49.81
N ALA A 297 26.96 12.65 49.80
CA ALA A 297 28.07 13.61 49.86
C ALA A 297 29.38 12.76 49.78
N HIS A 298 30.43 13.25 49.11
CA HIS A 298 31.83 12.76 49.09
C HIS A 298 32.49 12.74 50.51
N PRO A 299 33.80 12.37 50.76
CA PRO A 299 34.97 12.11 49.88
C PRO A 299 35.97 10.98 50.34
N ARG A 300 37.06 10.74 49.58
CA ARG A 300 38.51 10.74 49.97
C ARG A 300 39.40 9.62 49.39
N ASN A 301 40.38 10.08 48.58
CA ASN A 301 41.84 9.88 48.56
C ASN A 301 42.55 8.50 48.60
N HIS A 302 43.44 8.35 47.59
CA HIS A 302 44.83 7.87 47.57
C HIS A 302 45.20 6.48 48.13
N ALA A 303 45.79 5.63 47.27
CA ALA A 303 47.24 5.32 47.24
C ALA A 303 47.52 4.07 46.39
N GLY A 304 48.62 4.05 45.61
CA GLY A 304 49.28 2.79 45.23
C GLY A 304 49.87 2.65 43.82
N HIS A 305 51.05 3.25 43.62
CA HIS A 305 52.25 2.61 43.05
C HIS A 305 52.31 2.20 41.55
N GLU A 306 53.02 3.02 40.77
CA GLU A 306 54.21 2.73 39.90
C GLU A 306 54.60 1.23 39.74
N ASP A 307 55.02 0.65 38.62
CA ASP A 307 55.86 1.07 37.49
C ASP A 307 55.89 -0.10 36.47
N CYS A 308 55.78 0.20 35.17
CA CYS A 308 56.64 -0.42 34.15
C CYS A 308 56.50 0.33 32.82
N GLY A 309 57.45 1.22 32.56
CA GLY A 309 57.66 1.82 31.24
C GLY A 309 58.18 0.82 30.21
N HIS A 310 57.71 0.95 28.96
CA HIS A 310 58.49 0.72 27.75
C HIS A 310 57.93 1.60 26.62
N ASP A 311 58.84 2.34 26.01
CA ASP A 311 58.61 3.30 24.93
C ASP A 311 58.09 2.63 23.65
N HIS A 312 57.12 3.26 22.99
CA HIS A 312 56.97 3.19 21.54
C HIS A 312 56.45 4.53 21.01
N GLU A 313 57.32 5.18 20.23
CA GLU A 313 57.07 6.35 19.41
C GLU A 313 55.96 6.13 18.37
N GLU A 314 55.25 7.23 18.09
CA GLU A 314 54.73 7.65 16.78
C GLU A 314 53.79 6.71 16.00
N ALA A 315 52.50 7.02 16.04
CA ALA A 315 51.73 7.27 14.81
C ALA A 315 50.38 7.94 15.18
N SER A 316 50.32 9.26 15.04
CA SER A 316 49.05 9.97 14.88
C SER A 316 48.45 9.55 13.54
N SER A 317 47.72 8.44 13.51
CA SER A 317 46.80 8.15 12.41
C SER A 317 45.57 9.04 12.59
N SER A 318 45.59 10.22 11.97
CA SER A 318 44.38 10.97 11.69
C SER A 318 43.49 10.05 10.86
N ILE A 319 42.49 9.44 11.50
CA ILE A 319 41.41 8.76 10.79
C ILE A 319 40.63 9.91 10.17
N GLU A 320 40.94 10.25 8.92
CA GLU A 320 40.06 11.05 8.08
C GLU A 320 38.70 10.36 8.12
N SER A 321 37.75 11.00 8.80
CA SER A 321 36.34 10.73 8.59
C SER A 321 36.10 10.89 7.10
N LEU A 322 35.97 9.77 6.39
CA LEU A 322 35.46 9.73 5.03
C LEU A 322 34.03 10.26 5.09
N GLU A 323 33.87 11.58 5.13
CA GLU A 323 32.63 12.25 4.74
C GLU A 323 32.43 11.88 3.28
N PHE A 324 31.62 10.84 3.05
CA PHE A 324 31.00 10.66 1.75
C PHE A 324 30.21 11.95 1.51
N ASN A 325 30.68 12.75 0.56
CA ASN A 325 29.93 13.90 0.12
C ASN A 325 28.70 13.36 -0.61
N ASP A 326 27.56 13.33 0.09
CA ASP A 326 26.28 12.93 -0.48
C ASP A 326 25.74 14.00 -1.46
N ASP A 327 26.41 15.15 -1.55
CA ASP A 327 26.03 16.23 -2.44
C ASP A 327 26.56 16.03 -3.86
N LEU A 328 25.63 16.06 -4.82
CA LEU A 328 25.92 16.04 -6.25
C LEU A 328 26.65 17.32 -6.68
N SER A 329 27.76 17.18 -7.39
CA SER A 329 28.42 18.29 -8.09
C SER A 329 27.52 18.88 -9.20
N PRO A 330 27.79 20.11 -9.67
CA PRO A 330 27.08 20.69 -10.82
C PRO A 330 27.12 19.77 -12.05
N GLU A 331 28.26 19.13 -12.31
CA GLU A 331 28.44 18.19 -13.42
C GLU A 331 27.62 16.89 -13.22
N GLU A 332 27.56 16.36 -12.00
CA GLU A 332 26.70 15.20 -11.68
C GLU A 332 25.21 15.56 -11.75
N MET A 333 24.83 16.81 -11.44
CA MET A 333 23.47 17.30 -11.58
C MET A 333 23.05 17.41 -13.06
N GLU A 334 23.97 17.76 -13.98
CA GLU A 334 23.69 17.69 -15.42
C GLU A 334 23.35 16.26 -15.88
N VAL A 335 24.02 15.25 -15.30
CA VAL A 335 23.70 13.83 -15.56
C VAL A 335 22.32 13.46 -15.03
N VAL A 336 21.94 13.96 -13.85
CA VAL A 336 20.59 13.78 -13.28
C VAL A 336 19.53 14.37 -14.20
N ASP A 337 19.70 15.61 -14.67
CA ASP A 337 18.74 16.28 -15.55
C ASP A 337 18.61 15.57 -16.91
N ALA A 338 19.73 15.15 -17.50
CA ALA A 338 19.72 14.39 -18.75
C ALA A 338 19.04 13.02 -18.59
N THR A 339 19.32 12.31 -17.48
CA THR A 339 18.69 11.01 -17.17
C THR A 339 17.19 11.16 -16.90
N LYS A 340 16.78 12.21 -16.19
CA LYS A 340 15.36 12.56 -16.02
C LYS A 340 14.67 12.74 -17.37
N GLY A 341 15.34 13.37 -18.34
CA GLY A 341 14.85 13.48 -19.72
C GLY A 341 14.62 12.12 -20.37
N VAL A 342 15.58 11.19 -20.25
CA VAL A 342 15.44 9.81 -20.76
C VAL A 342 14.25 9.09 -20.12
N VAL A 343 14.16 9.07 -18.79
CA VAL A 343 13.10 8.37 -18.07
C VAL A 343 11.72 8.98 -18.38
N THR A 344 11.64 10.29 -18.60
CA THR A 344 10.41 10.99 -19.01
C THR A 344 9.95 10.53 -20.39
N SER A 345 10.86 10.50 -21.37
CA SER A 345 10.56 9.99 -22.72
C SER A 345 10.19 8.51 -22.69
N VAL A 346 10.82 7.70 -21.83
CA VAL A 346 10.47 6.28 -21.64
C VAL A 346 9.05 6.15 -21.09
N LEU A 347 8.66 6.96 -20.09
CA LEU A 347 7.29 6.96 -19.57
C LEU A 347 6.28 7.26 -20.69
N ASP A 348 6.56 8.25 -21.53
CA ASP A 348 5.67 8.59 -22.64
C ASP A 348 5.60 7.49 -23.70
N PHE A 349 6.72 6.80 -23.99
CA PHE A 349 6.72 5.60 -24.82
C PHE A 349 5.83 4.48 -24.23
N VAL A 350 5.94 4.20 -22.93
CA VAL A 350 5.10 3.20 -22.24
C VAL A 350 3.62 3.59 -22.30
N LYS A 351 3.27 4.88 -22.13
CA LYS A 351 1.89 5.35 -22.31
C LYS A 351 1.36 5.09 -23.71
N GLN A 352 2.20 5.19 -24.75
CA GLN A 352 1.80 4.88 -26.12
C GLN A 352 1.41 3.40 -26.30
N LEU A 353 2.03 2.49 -25.55
CA LEU A 353 1.68 1.07 -25.56
C LEU A 353 0.28 0.80 -24.98
N LEU A 354 -0.25 1.68 -24.12
CA LEU A 354 -1.63 1.57 -23.65
C LEU A 354 -2.62 1.74 -24.80
N TYR A 355 -2.36 2.64 -25.75
CA TYR A 355 -3.19 2.78 -26.95
C TYR A 355 -3.06 1.56 -27.87
N VAL A 356 -1.85 0.98 -27.97
CA VAL A 356 -1.62 -0.26 -28.74
C VAL A 356 -2.44 -1.42 -28.16
N ALA A 357 -2.47 -1.56 -26.84
CA ALA A 357 -3.24 -2.59 -26.13
C ALA A 357 -4.76 -2.32 -26.13
N ALA A 358 -5.18 -1.06 -26.13
CA ALA A 358 -6.58 -0.66 -26.18
C ALA A 358 -7.23 -0.89 -27.56
N ASP A 359 -6.44 -0.96 -28.62
CA ASP A 359 -6.91 -1.21 -29.97
C ASP A 359 -7.49 -2.63 -30.15
N ARG A 360 -8.81 -2.71 -30.27
CA ARG A 360 -9.60 -3.96 -30.37
C ARG A 360 -9.79 -4.45 -31.81
N GLN A 361 -9.04 -3.95 -32.79
CA GLN A 361 -9.15 -4.48 -34.16
C GLN A 361 -8.75 -5.96 -34.27
N GLN A 362 -8.03 -6.49 -33.28
CA GLN A 362 -7.70 -7.90 -33.13
C GLN A 362 -8.52 -8.51 -31.99
N GLY A 363 -8.90 -9.79 -32.13
CA GLY A 363 -9.71 -10.51 -31.14
C GLY A 363 -9.08 -10.60 -29.74
N ASP A 364 -9.81 -11.20 -28.81
CA ASP A 364 -9.40 -11.38 -27.41
C ASP A 364 -8.92 -12.81 -27.08
N ASP A 365 -8.76 -13.67 -28.10
CA ASP A 365 -8.24 -15.02 -27.90
C ASP A 365 -6.72 -15.03 -27.63
N GLU A 366 -6.21 -16.16 -27.17
CA GLU A 366 -4.79 -16.32 -26.80
C GLU A 366 -3.86 -15.99 -27.98
N SER A 367 -4.19 -16.47 -29.19
CA SER A 367 -3.39 -16.21 -30.39
C SER A 367 -3.37 -14.73 -30.77
N ALA A 368 -4.52 -14.06 -30.62
CA ALA A 368 -4.71 -12.65 -30.90
C ALA A 368 -4.07 -11.74 -29.83
N THR A 369 -3.66 -12.29 -28.70
CA THR A 369 -2.96 -11.53 -27.64
C THR A 369 -1.49 -11.91 -27.46
N ALA A 370 -0.98 -12.90 -28.20
CA ALA A 370 0.42 -13.35 -28.13
C ALA A 370 1.42 -12.21 -28.36
N TYR A 371 1.18 -11.35 -29.37
CA TYR A 371 2.04 -10.19 -29.63
C TYR A 371 2.03 -9.17 -28.47
N LEU A 372 0.90 -9.03 -27.77
CA LEU A 372 0.80 -8.14 -26.60
C LEU A 372 1.57 -8.70 -25.41
N GLU A 373 1.66 -10.03 -25.26
CA GLU A 373 2.48 -10.65 -24.23
C GLU A 373 3.97 -10.40 -24.49
N ASN A 374 4.41 -10.47 -25.75
CA ASN A 374 5.78 -10.11 -26.15
C ASN A 374 6.07 -8.63 -25.86
N ILE A 375 5.16 -7.72 -26.25
CA ILE A 375 5.27 -6.29 -25.93
C ILE A 375 5.33 -6.07 -24.43
N LEU A 376 4.46 -6.73 -23.65
CA LEU A 376 4.43 -6.59 -22.19
C LEU A 376 5.74 -7.08 -21.57
N SER A 377 6.30 -8.18 -22.06
CA SER A 377 7.59 -8.72 -21.59
C SER A 377 8.70 -7.69 -21.76
N HIS A 378 8.89 -7.15 -22.96
CA HIS A 378 9.88 -6.10 -23.21
C HIS A 378 9.60 -4.82 -22.42
N CYS A 379 8.33 -4.44 -22.28
CA CYS A 379 7.93 -3.26 -21.51
C CYS A 379 8.25 -3.41 -20.02
N LYS A 380 8.11 -4.60 -19.43
CA LYS A 380 8.53 -4.87 -18.05
C LYS A 380 10.05 -4.71 -17.89
N SER A 381 10.84 -5.25 -18.84
CA SER A 381 12.28 -5.03 -18.85
C SER A 381 12.64 -3.55 -19.00
N LEU A 382 11.89 -2.79 -19.80
CA LEU A 382 12.10 -1.35 -19.94
C LEU A 382 11.82 -0.59 -18.63
N GLY A 383 10.80 -1.03 -17.88
CA GLY A 383 10.55 -0.52 -16.52
C GLY A 383 11.68 -0.80 -15.54
N VAL A 384 12.32 -1.99 -15.63
CA VAL A 384 13.52 -2.30 -14.84
C VAL A 384 14.68 -1.40 -15.24
N GLU A 385 14.94 -1.18 -16.52
CA GLU A 385 16.01 -0.26 -16.94
C GLU A 385 15.73 1.19 -16.47
N ALA A 386 14.46 1.61 -16.37
CA ALA A 386 14.11 2.91 -15.80
C ALA A 386 14.45 3.03 -14.31
N ASP A 387 14.14 2.01 -13.51
CA ASP A 387 14.54 1.92 -12.10
C ASP A 387 16.06 1.98 -11.93
N GLU A 388 16.78 1.21 -12.75
CA GLU A 388 18.24 1.18 -12.78
C GLU A 388 18.85 2.53 -13.21
N PHE A 389 18.21 3.27 -14.13
CA PHE A 389 18.62 4.64 -14.43
C PHE A 389 18.55 5.53 -13.19
N GLY A 390 17.47 5.44 -12.40
CA GLY A 390 17.33 6.20 -11.15
C GLY A 390 18.37 5.80 -10.10
N ALA A 391 18.61 4.50 -9.93
CA ALA A 391 19.58 3.97 -8.98
C ALA A 391 21.03 4.42 -9.29
N SER A 392 21.40 4.48 -10.56
CA SER A 392 22.75 4.89 -10.99
C SER A 392 23.06 6.39 -10.81
N LEU A 393 22.09 7.20 -10.37
CA LEU A 393 22.25 8.64 -10.13
C LEU A 393 22.71 9.01 -8.72
N TYR A 394 22.62 8.08 -7.76
CA TYR A 394 23.12 8.31 -6.41
C TYR A 394 24.66 8.37 -6.39
N PRO A 395 25.28 9.25 -5.58
CA PRO A 395 26.73 9.32 -5.47
C PRO A 395 27.37 8.02 -4.91
N PRO A 396 28.54 7.60 -5.43
CA PRO A 396 29.16 8.05 -6.68
C PRO A 396 28.37 7.54 -7.91
N GLN A 397 28.09 8.42 -8.86
CA GLN A 397 27.28 8.07 -10.03
C GLN A 397 27.91 6.96 -10.87
N GLU A 398 27.08 6.02 -11.33
CA GLU A 398 27.53 4.82 -12.05
C GLU A 398 27.57 5.06 -13.57
N ILE A 399 28.46 5.95 -14.02
CA ILE A 399 28.55 6.43 -15.43
C ILE A 399 28.59 5.30 -16.47
N ASN A 400 29.35 4.23 -16.22
CA ASN A 400 29.41 3.09 -17.15
C ASN A 400 28.10 2.31 -17.21
N GLN A 401 27.40 2.19 -16.07
CA GLN A 401 26.10 1.55 -16.03
C GLN A 401 25.08 2.37 -16.81
N LEU A 402 25.06 3.70 -16.65
CA LEU A 402 24.19 4.59 -17.44
C LEU A 402 24.37 4.39 -18.97
N ARG A 403 25.61 4.21 -19.44
CA ARG A 403 25.89 3.91 -20.87
C ARG A 403 25.32 2.55 -21.31
N ASP A 404 25.48 1.53 -20.47
CA ASP A 404 24.90 0.21 -20.73
C ASP A 404 23.36 0.27 -20.73
N ARG A 405 22.75 1.03 -19.82
CA ARG A 405 21.30 1.24 -19.72
C ARG A 405 20.74 1.95 -20.96
N ILE A 406 21.44 2.95 -21.52
CA ILE A 406 21.08 3.56 -22.81
C ILE A 406 20.98 2.52 -23.92
N THR A 407 21.99 1.64 -24.01
CA THR A 407 22.04 0.61 -25.07
C THR A 407 20.92 -0.42 -24.90
N LYS A 408 20.72 -0.90 -23.66
CA LYS A 408 19.67 -1.90 -23.34
C LYS A 408 18.26 -1.36 -23.57
N SER A 409 17.96 -0.16 -23.07
CA SER A 409 16.65 0.48 -23.27
C SER A 409 16.37 0.76 -24.75
N SER A 410 17.37 1.18 -25.52
CA SER A 410 17.25 1.35 -26.99
C SER A 410 16.87 0.04 -27.69
N ALA A 411 17.55 -1.06 -27.36
CA ALA A 411 17.27 -2.37 -27.96
C ALA A 411 15.85 -2.85 -27.64
N LEU A 412 15.40 -2.70 -26.38
CA LEU A 412 14.05 -3.06 -25.96
C LEU A 412 12.98 -2.26 -26.72
N ILE A 413 13.18 -0.96 -26.93
CA ILE A 413 12.27 -0.10 -27.69
C ILE A 413 12.15 -0.56 -29.15
N GLU A 414 13.27 -0.89 -29.80
CA GLU A 414 13.23 -1.40 -31.18
C GLU A 414 12.53 -2.76 -31.25
N SER A 415 12.80 -3.69 -30.32
CA SER A 415 12.08 -4.98 -30.27
C SER A 415 10.57 -4.81 -30.09
N ILE A 416 10.12 -3.84 -29.28
CA ILE A 416 8.69 -3.52 -29.13
C ILE A 416 8.11 -2.99 -30.46
N LYS A 417 8.83 -2.09 -31.15
CA LYS A 417 8.38 -1.55 -32.44
C LYS A 417 8.30 -2.61 -33.52
N GLU A 418 9.27 -3.52 -33.57
CA GLU A 418 9.27 -4.66 -34.50
C GLU A 418 8.06 -5.56 -34.27
N GLU A 419 7.74 -5.88 -33.02
CA GLU A 419 6.56 -6.68 -32.66
C GLU A 419 5.25 -6.01 -33.09
N VAL A 420 5.13 -4.69 -32.83
CA VAL A 420 3.97 -3.89 -33.25
C VAL A 420 3.84 -3.86 -34.77
N LYS A 421 4.95 -3.63 -35.49
CA LYS A 421 4.99 -3.57 -36.94
C LYS A 421 4.67 -4.92 -37.58
N ALA A 422 5.22 -6.01 -37.05
CA ALA A 422 4.95 -7.36 -37.55
C ALA A 422 3.45 -7.70 -37.44
N THR A 423 2.79 -7.23 -36.38
CA THR A 423 1.39 -7.55 -36.10
C THR A 423 0.39 -6.60 -36.77
N LYS A 424 0.70 -5.30 -36.84
CA LYS A 424 -0.21 -4.27 -37.39
C LYS A 424 0.18 -3.78 -38.79
N GLY A 425 1.29 -4.26 -39.35
CA GLY A 425 1.86 -3.80 -40.63
C GLY A 425 2.60 -2.46 -40.53
N THR A 426 2.23 -1.59 -39.60
CA THR A 426 2.83 -0.27 -39.38
C THR A 426 3.00 0.03 -37.89
N VAL A 427 3.98 0.87 -37.56
CA VAL A 427 4.11 1.44 -36.21
C VAL A 427 3.17 2.67 -36.10
N PRO A 428 2.31 2.77 -35.08
CA PRO A 428 1.49 3.95 -34.86
C PRO A 428 2.33 5.22 -34.71
N GLU A 429 1.88 6.34 -35.29
CA GLU A 429 2.61 7.61 -35.29
C GLU A 429 3.02 8.06 -33.87
N GLY A 430 2.10 7.99 -32.90
CA GLY A 430 2.40 8.36 -31.51
C GLY A 430 3.52 7.51 -30.89
N LEU A 431 3.59 6.22 -31.22
CA LEU A 431 4.65 5.33 -30.73
C LEU A 431 5.98 5.62 -31.42
N GLU A 432 5.95 5.96 -32.71
CA GLU A 432 7.16 6.36 -33.46
C GLU A 432 7.73 7.67 -32.92
N LEU A 433 6.89 8.69 -32.70
CA LEU A 433 7.30 9.97 -32.12
C LEU A 433 7.90 9.80 -30.72
N ALA A 434 7.27 8.98 -29.86
CA ALA A 434 7.81 8.70 -28.54
C ALA A 434 9.16 7.95 -28.61
N SER A 435 9.33 7.04 -29.56
CA SER A 435 10.61 6.36 -29.80
C SER A 435 11.72 7.33 -30.21
N VAL A 436 11.42 8.29 -31.08
CA VAL A 436 12.37 9.35 -31.47
C VAL A 436 12.73 10.21 -30.26
N ALA A 437 11.75 10.62 -29.45
CA ALA A 437 12.00 11.40 -28.24
C ALA A 437 12.90 10.69 -27.23
N VAL A 438 12.80 9.36 -27.10
CA VAL A 438 13.72 8.58 -26.26
C VAL A 438 15.14 8.63 -26.83
N LYS A 439 15.31 8.44 -28.15
CA LYS A 439 16.63 8.47 -28.78
C LYS A 439 17.31 9.84 -28.65
N ASP A 440 16.55 10.91 -28.82
CA ASP A 440 17.06 12.27 -28.66
C ASP A 440 17.51 12.54 -27.21
N ALA A 441 16.73 12.10 -26.22
CA ALA A 441 17.10 12.20 -24.81
C ALA A 441 18.33 11.34 -24.47
N GLN A 442 18.42 10.12 -25.01
CA GLN A 442 19.59 9.25 -24.84
C GLN A 442 20.85 9.84 -25.46
N ALA A 443 20.73 10.55 -26.59
CA ALA A 443 21.85 11.25 -27.22
C ALA A 443 22.35 12.42 -26.34
N GLN A 444 21.43 13.16 -25.72
CA GLN A 444 21.77 14.21 -24.75
C GLN A 444 22.50 13.63 -23.53
N LEU A 445 21.96 12.55 -22.93
CA LEU A 445 22.64 11.87 -21.82
C LEU A 445 24.02 11.35 -22.24
N THR A 446 24.15 10.74 -23.42
CA THR A 446 25.44 10.28 -23.95
C THR A 446 26.45 11.43 -24.07
N GLN A 447 26.01 12.61 -24.50
CA GLN A 447 26.86 13.79 -24.60
C GLN A 447 27.34 14.26 -23.21
N CYS A 448 26.45 14.30 -22.20
CA CYS A 448 26.81 14.64 -20.82
C CYS A 448 27.83 13.64 -20.25
N LEU A 449 27.58 12.34 -20.43
CA LEU A 449 28.50 11.29 -19.98
C LEU A 449 29.85 11.33 -20.70
N GLY A 450 29.93 11.87 -21.92
CA GLY A 450 31.18 12.02 -22.68
C GLY A 450 32.15 13.04 -22.07
N GLY A 451 31.66 13.98 -21.24
CA GLY A 451 32.48 14.94 -20.52
C GLY A 451 33.15 14.41 -19.26
N LEU A 452 32.76 13.22 -18.79
CA LEU A 452 33.11 12.64 -17.49
C LEU A 452 34.06 11.43 -17.60
N SER A 453 35.07 11.50 -18.48
CA SER A 453 35.98 10.37 -18.75
C SER A 453 36.97 10.07 -17.63
#